data_AF-A0A955XQ21-F1
#
_entry.id   AF-A0A955XQ21-F1
#
_cell.length_a   1.000
_cell.length_b   1.000
_cell.length_c   1.000
_cell.angle_alpha   90.00
_cell.angle_beta   90.00
_cell.angle_gamma   90.00
#
_symmetry.space_group_name_H-M   'P 1'
#
loop_
_entity.id
_entity.type
_entity.pdbx_description
1 polymer ?
#
loop_
_entity_poly.entity_id
_entity_poly.type
_entity_poly.pdbx_seq_one_letter_code
_entity_poly.pdbx_strand_id
1 'polypeptide(L)'
;MSVRTVELRRPPLPMACDSAVYGRLREDVAAYLRGGLHGRAWLIGGHRGAGKTTLVHQAVSAASAWEGLDALLVDLPVPLLGLAGGVDEPGEADDTTRLLRGIMARLFDAVARRVVDCFGRHLKQRPVRDKDELVEQLRVELRQAPTLARLREIWRRAGAFEKGVFGAAESGAEEVAVVWEMTRARIMVSGTVHYRYSQEDEASQKILARTEGKVQGKDILNPLLGVLAAWTMAEGMGAMEPGQGGLLETGFAVLVGLGTTTALNLTTERMVRTSAQRAETFEPDTSPRALALELPRLITRLTAVGLRPVFLVDEIDRLPDACDRLELLGDRIKQFVTNRAFFCFLVDRHEFEHVRQQVNADGYGPAYTRFPTREFLTLRPEEMYRWLERQLPVDADDEARAYWQVLQRVFLSRGLMHPMDVRRRRALMTPEYTMTVPPREAWGRHGPDVLCQAAVEKHLAAKWLQEWVGEDGYRLQVALDALYAPVRAWRAGTPPPRDVETLRAAIGRRFAGGCEAEEVDPAVMRLLADEVAALVDDLGDPVRWVQSVDAPEGVKWVLLDAPQLHKGDGVWCRDALGTPLPAKAGEDSD
;
A
#
# COMPACT_ATOMS: atom_id res chain seq x y z
N MET A 1 31.15 -15.75 35.49
CA MET A 1 29.84 -16.38 35.22
C MET A 1 29.77 -16.80 33.75
N SER A 2 28.99 -17.82 33.41
CA SER A 2 28.80 -18.27 32.02
C SER A 2 27.88 -17.30 31.26
N VAL A 3 28.28 -16.92 30.05
CA VAL A 3 27.40 -16.25 29.08
C VAL A 3 26.22 -17.18 28.74
N ARG A 4 24.97 -16.68 28.78
CA ARG A 4 23.77 -17.44 28.42
C ARG A 4 23.15 -16.89 27.14
N THR A 5 22.53 -17.76 26.34
CA THR A 5 21.80 -17.37 25.12
C THR A 5 20.33 -17.78 25.26
N VAL A 6 19.43 -16.87 24.90
CA VAL A 6 17.97 -17.04 24.94
C VAL A 6 17.42 -16.83 23.53
N GLU A 7 16.66 -17.79 23.00
CA GLU A 7 15.97 -17.63 21.71
C GLU A 7 14.73 -16.73 21.88
N LEU A 8 14.71 -15.57 21.21
CA LEU A 8 13.58 -14.67 21.15
C LEU A 8 12.51 -15.15 20.17
N ARG A 9 11.25 -14.87 20.50
CA ARG A 9 10.11 -15.12 19.63
C ARG A 9 10.05 -14.07 18.52
N ARG A 10 9.65 -14.48 17.31
CA ARG A 10 9.24 -13.53 16.29
C ARG A 10 7.95 -12.85 16.74
N PRO A 11 7.84 -11.51 16.73
CA PRO A 11 6.61 -10.84 17.09
C PRO A 11 5.53 -11.22 16.05
N PRO A 12 4.36 -11.74 16.46
CA PRO A 12 3.33 -12.17 15.53
C PRO A 12 2.68 -10.99 14.80
N LEU A 13 2.78 -9.78 15.37
CA LEU A 13 2.17 -8.56 14.86
C LEU A 13 3.19 -7.42 14.70
N PRO A 14 2.99 -6.56 13.68
CA PRO A 14 3.70 -5.28 13.53
C PRO A 14 3.50 -4.34 14.73
N MET A 15 4.52 -3.55 15.04
CA MET A 15 4.54 -2.63 16.19
C MET A 15 3.38 -1.62 16.17
N ALA A 16 3.00 -1.13 14.99
CA ALA A 16 1.87 -0.20 14.84
C ALA A 16 0.51 -0.78 15.29
N CYS A 17 0.36 -2.11 15.39
CA CYS A 17 -0.85 -2.75 15.89
C CYS A 17 -1.03 -2.67 17.42
N ASP A 18 -0.01 -2.20 18.16
CA ASP A 18 -0.15 -1.92 19.60
C ASP A 18 -0.62 -0.48 19.89
N SER A 19 -0.78 0.36 18.85
CA SER A 19 -1.18 1.77 18.97
C SER A 19 -2.68 1.96 19.26
N ALA A 20 -3.02 3.02 19.99
CA ALA A 20 -4.40 3.50 20.11
C ALA A 20 -5.09 3.75 18.74
N VAL A 21 -4.33 4.27 17.76
CA VAL A 21 -4.79 4.52 16.37
C VAL A 21 -5.28 3.24 15.70
N TYR A 22 -4.58 2.11 15.89
CA TYR A 22 -5.00 0.81 15.37
C TYR A 22 -6.33 0.35 15.97
N GLY A 23 -6.52 0.53 17.30
CA GLY A 23 -7.75 0.20 17.99
C GLY A 23 -8.96 0.95 17.41
N ARG A 24 -8.86 2.28 17.36
CA ARG A 24 -9.91 3.16 16.80
C ARG A 24 -10.20 2.86 15.33
N LEU A 25 -9.18 2.67 14.49
CA LEU A 25 -9.38 2.35 13.07
C LEU A 25 -10.08 1.01 12.88
N ARG A 26 -9.67 -0.02 13.63
CA ARG A 26 -10.28 -1.36 13.56
C ARG A 26 -11.76 -1.32 13.94
N GLU A 27 -12.13 -0.54 14.95
CA GLU A 27 -13.52 -0.37 15.40
C GLU A 27 -14.37 0.39 14.39
N ASP A 28 -13.82 1.45 13.80
CA ASP A 28 -14.48 2.19 12.71
C ASP A 28 -14.67 1.35 11.45
N VAL A 29 -13.65 0.58 11.04
CA VAL A 29 -13.79 -0.35 9.91
C VAL A 29 -14.84 -1.41 10.24
N ALA A 30 -14.84 -1.99 11.44
CA ALA A 30 -15.86 -2.96 11.86
C ALA A 30 -17.29 -2.36 11.86
N ALA A 31 -17.46 -1.12 12.31
CA ALA A 31 -18.74 -0.40 12.24
C ALA A 31 -19.17 -0.11 10.79
N TYR A 32 -18.24 0.22 9.90
CA TYR A 32 -18.49 0.35 8.46
C TYR A 32 -18.84 -0.99 7.80
N LEU A 33 -18.18 -2.09 8.19
CA LEU A 33 -18.52 -3.43 7.69
C LEU A 33 -19.93 -3.84 8.10
N ARG A 34 -20.34 -3.58 9.35
CA ARG A 34 -21.73 -3.78 9.80
C ARG A 34 -22.75 -2.81 9.18
N GLY A 35 -22.30 -1.75 8.49
CA GLY A 35 -23.17 -0.71 7.94
C GLY A 35 -23.70 0.29 8.97
N GLY A 36 -23.15 0.32 10.18
CA GLY A 36 -23.38 1.39 11.16
C GLY A 36 -22.72 2.72 10.76
N LEU A 37 -21.74 2.67 9.85
CA LEU A 37 -21.20 3.85 9.15
C LEU A 37 -21.49 3.72 7.64
N HIS A 38 -21.95 4.81 7.02
CA HIS A 38 -22.19 4.86 5.57
C HIS A 38 -20.90 5.10 4.77
N GLY A 39 -20.00 5.91 5.29
CA GLY A 39 -18.68 6.17 4.73
C GLY A 39 -17.85 7.03 5.70
N ARG A 40 -16.53 7.01 5.56
CA ARG A 40 -15.62 7.78 6.42
C ARG A 40 -14.28 8.01 5.71
N ALA A 41 -13.67 9.16 5.97
CA ALA A 41 -12.30 9.47 5.55
C ALA A 41 -11.42 9.62 6.79
N TRP A 42 -10.34 8.85 6.81
CA TRP A 42 -9.28 8.83 7.81
C TRP A 42 -8.01 9.39 7.18
N LEU A 43 -7.51 10.51 7.71
CA LEU A 43 -6.16 11.00 7.42
C LEU A 43 -5.20 10.46 8.49
N ILE A 44 -4.25 9.63 8.10
CA ILE A 44 -3.29 8.99 9.00
C ILE A 44 -1.89 9.53 8.69
N GLY A 45 -1.44 10.46 9.53
CA GLY A 45 -0.10 11.00 9.49
C GLY A 45 0.92 10.14 10.24
N GLY A 46 2.20 10.44 10.04
CA GLY A 46 3.29 9.84 10.81
C GLY A 46 4.58 9.64 10.01
N HIS A 47 5.69 9.50 10.75
CA HIS A 47 7.04 9.37 10.17
C HIS A 47 7.18 8.25 9.14
N ARG A 48 8.09 8.43 8.18
CA ARG A 48 8.45 7.39 7.20
C ARG A 48 8.99 6.15 7.91
N GLY A 49 8.34 5.02 7.72
CA GLY A 49 8.67 3.77 8.41
C GLY A 49 7.91 3.53 9.73
N ALA A 50 7.00 4.42 10.15
CA ALA A 50 6.13 4.21 11.32
C ALA A 50 5.17 3.00 11.17
N GLY A 51 4.95 2.52 9.95
CA GLY A 51 4.12 1.33 9.67
C GLY A 51 2.66 1.62 9.32
N LYS A 52 2.35 2.83 8.84
CA LYS A 52 1.00 3.31 8.47
C LYS A 52 0.23 2.34 7.56
N THR A 53 0.82 1.95 6.42
CA THR A 53 0.25 0.96 5.48
C THR A 53 -0.08 -0.34 6.21
N THR A 54 0.88 -0.86 6.96
CA THR A 54 0.74 -2.10 7.73
C THR A 54 -0.35 -2.00 8.80
N LEU A 55 -0.50 -0.86 9.47
CA LEU A 55 -1.58 -0.60 10.43
C LEU A 55 -2.95 -0.74 9.76
N VAL A 56 -3.16 -0.13 8.59
CA VAL A 56 -4.44 -0.22 7.87
C VAL A 56 -4.72 -1.65 7.42
N HIS A 57 -3.77 -2.33 6.76
CA HIS A 57 -3.94 -3.73 6.34
C HIS A 57 -4.33 -4.64 7.52
N GLN A 58 -3.68 -4.49 8.67
CA GLN A 58 -3.97 -5.31 9.85
C GLN A 58 -5.29 -4.92 10.53
N ALA A 59 -5.69 -3.64 10.53
CA ALA A 59 -6.96 -3.21 11.09
C ALA A 59 -8.14 -3.73 10.26
N VAL A 60 -8.03 -3.63 8.93
CA VAL A 60 -9.03 -4.12 7.98
C VAL A 60 -9.14 -5.65 8.01
N SER A 61 -8.00 -6.36 8.08
CA SER A 61 -7.96 -7.82 8.24
C SER A 61 -8.62 -8.27 9.56
N ALA A 62 -8.26 -7.64 10.68
CA ALA A 62 -8.81 -7.98 11.99
C ALA A 62 -10.31 -7.65 12.12
N ALA A 63 -10.77 -6.53 11.56
CA ALA A 63 -12.19 -6.19 11.49
C ALA A 63 -12.98 -7.23 10.66
N SER A 64 -12.45 -7.63 9.51
CA SER A 64 -13.08 -8.65 8.65
C SER A 64 -13.19 -10.00 9.36
N ALA A 65 -12.11 -10.42 10.02
CA ALA A 65 -12.06 -11.68 10.76
C ALA A 65 -12.99 -11.71 11.97
N TRP A 66 -13.22 -10.57 12.63
CA TRP A 66 -14.09 -10.46 13.80
C TRP A 66 -15.58 -10.47 13.43
N GLU A 67 -15.96 -9.69 12.41
CA GLU A 67 -17.36 -9.57 11.99
C GLU A 67 -17.84 -10.73 11.10
N GLY A 68 -16.91 -11.53 10.55
CA GLY A 68 -17.23 -12.52 9.52
C GLY A 68 -17.64 -11.89 8.18
N LEU A 69 -17.33 -10.60 8.00
CA LEU A 69 -17.68 -9.80 6.83
C LEU A 69 -16.44 -9.48 6.01
N ASP A 70 -16.57 -9.47 4.69
CA ASP A 70 -15.43 -9.31 3.79
C ASP A 70 -15.17 -7.83 3.45
N ALA A 71 -14.20 -7.21 4.13
CA ALA A 71 -13.64 -5.96 3.66
C ALA A 71 -12.88 -6.20 2.35
N LEU A 72 -13.19 -5.39 1.34
CA LEU A 72 -12.45 -5.34 0.09
C LEU A 72 -11.42 -4.22 0.17
N LEU A 73 -10.20 -4.53 0.61
CA LEU A 73 -9.11 -3.57 0.63
C LEU A 73 -8.66 -3.24 -0.81
N VAL A 74 -8.67 -1.96 -1.16
CA VAL A 74 -8.33 -1.44 -2.48
C VAL A 74 -7.14 -0.49 -2.33
N ASP A 75 -5.95 -0.99 -2.65
CA ASP A 75 -4.73 -0.19 -2.63
C ASP A 75 -4.73 0.81 -3.80
N LEU A 76 -4.61 2.09 -3.48
CA LEU A 76 -4.56 3.23 -4.38
C LEU A 76 -3.19 3.94 -4.26
N PRO A 77 -2.08 3.30 -4.70
CA PRO A 77 -0.78 3.95 -4.76
C PRO A 77 -0.85 5.16 -5.70
N VAL A 78 -0.50 6.33 -5.17
CA VAL A 78 -0.76 7.63 -5.76
C VAL A 78 -0.19 7.84 -7.18
N PRO A 79 1.01 7.35 -7.55
CA PRO A 79 1.52 7.45 -8.93
C PRO A 79 0.57 6.85 -9.98
N LEU A 80 -0.26 5.86 -9.59
CA LEU A 80 -1.19 5.15 -10.47
C LEU A 80 -2.59 5.81 -10.53
N LEU A 81 -2.79 6.92 -9.81
CA LEU A 81 -3.96 7.79 -9.94
C LEU A 81 -3.77 8.89 -11.00
N GLY A 82 -2.61 8.94 -11.66
CA GLY A 82 -2.28 9.97 -12.67
C GLY A 82 -1.92 11.34 -12.08
N LEU A 83 -1.82 11.45 -10.76
CA LEU A 83 -1.55 12.72 -10.04
C LEU A 83 -0.06 13.16 -10.09
N ALA A 84 0.81 12.32 -10.65
CA ALA A 84 2.25 12.59 -10.76
C ALA A 84 2.65 13.45 -11.99
N GLY A 85 1.69 13.87 -12.81
CA GLY A 85 1.95 14.84 -13.88
C GLY A 85 2.29 16.22 -13.30
N GLY A 86 3.18 16.96 -13.96
CA GLY A 86 3.42 18.37 -13.62
C GLY A 86 2.17 19.22 -13.83
N VAL A 87 2.09 20.36 -13.12
CA VAL A 87 0.94 21.28 -13.17
C VAL A 87 0.76 21.91 -14.56
N ASP A 88 1.80 21.92 -15.39
CA ASP A 88 1.86 22.60 -16.69
C ASP A 88 1.29 21.82 -17.89
N GLU A 89 0.82 20.57 -17.71
CA GLU A 89 0.21 19.76 -18.77
C GLU A 89 -1.32 19.52 -18.57
N PRO A 90 -2.09 19.28 -19.64
CA PRO A 90 -3.36 19.99 -19.81
C PRO A 90 -4.58 19.45 -19.04
N GLY A 91 -5.24 20.36 -18.31
CA GLY A 91 -6.69 20.38 -18.10
C GLY A 91 -7.23 19.64 -16.86
N GLU A 92 -7.90 20.38 -15.97
CA GLU A 92 -8.53 19.86 -14.74
C GLU A 92 -9.50 18.67 -14.97
N ALA A 93 -10.17 18.65 -16.12
CA ALA A 93 -11.06 17.57 -16.53
C ALA A 93 -10.33 16.24 -16.81
N ASP A 94 -9.07 16.28 -17.28
CA ASP A 94 -8.29 15.07 -17.54
C ASP A 94 -7.81 14.44 -16.23
N ASP A 95 -7.24 15.22 -15.30
CA ASP A 95 -6.81 14.69 -13.99
C ASP A 95 -7.98 14.06 -13.20
N THR A 96 -9.19 14.61 -13.29
CA THR A 96 -10.39 13.98 -12.69
C THR A 96 -10.70 12.64 -13.36
N THR A 97 -10.58 12.59 -14.68
CA THR A 97 -10.80 11.37 -15.47
C THR A 97 -9.76 10.30 -15.15
N ARG A 98 -8.47 10.66 -15.11
CA ARG A 98 -7.33 9.79 -14.74
C ARG A 98 -7.52 9.20 -13.34
N LEU A 99 -7.87 10.04 -12.36
CA LEU A 99 -8.15 9.61 -10.99
C LEU A 99 -9.27 8.57 -10.92
N LEU A 100 -10.43 8.86 -11.54
CA LEU A 100 -11.58 7.95 -11.53
C LEU A 100 -11.27 6.63 -12.27
N ARG A 101 -10.56 6.68 -13.40
CA ARG A 101 -10.09 5.50 -14.13
C ARG A 101 -9.14 4.66 -13.27
N GLY A 102 -8.21 5.30 -12.55
CA GLY A 102 -7.29 4.65 -11.61
C GLY A 102 -8.02 3.93 -10.48
N ILE A 103 -8.97 4.62 -9.81
CA ILE A 103 -9.80 4.03 -8.74
C ILE A 103 -10.61 2.85 -9.26
N MET A 104 -11.28 2.98 -10.41
CA MET A 104 -12.10 1.90 -10.99
C MET A 104 -11.26 0.69 -11.43
N ALA A 105 -10.06 0.92 -11.99
CA ALA A 105 -9.14 -0.15 -12.34
C ALA A 105 -8.64 -0.91 -11.09
N ARG A 106 -8.26 -0.18 -10.03
CA ARG A 106 -7.81 -0.79 -8.76
C ARG A 106 -8.92 -1.50 -8.00
N LEU A 107 -10.13 -0.93 -8.00
CA LEU A 107 -11.32 -1.59 -7.47
C LEU A 107 -11.60 -2.90 -8.22
N PHE A 108 -11.51 -2.89 -9.56
CA PHE A 108 -11.62 -4.12 -10.35
C PHE A 108 -10.54 -5.15 -10.00
N ASP A 109 -9.27 -4.77 -9.91
CA ASP A 109 -8.18 -5.68 -9.56
C ASP A 109 -8.40 -6.31 -8.17
N ALA A 110 -8.90 -5.52 -7.20
CA ALA A 110 -9.26 -6.00 -5.87
C ALA A 110 -10.44 -7.00 -5.92
N VAL A 111 -11.53 -6.66 -6.62
CA VAL A 111 -12.69 -7.54 -6.81
C VAL A 111 -12.27 -8.84 -7.48
N ALA A 112 -11.50 -8.79 -8.57
CA ALA A 112 -11.08 -9.97 -9.31
C ALA A 112 -10.23 -10.93 -8.46
N ARG A 113 -9.30 -10.40 -7.64
CA ARG A 113 -8.57 -11.21 -6.65
C ARG A 113 -9.53 -11.83 -5.63
N ARG A 114 -10.43 -11.04 -5.03
CA ARG A 114 -11.36 -11.53 -4.00
C ARG A 114 -12.32 -12.60 -4.53
N VAL A 115 -12.85 -12.41 -5.74
CA VAL A 115 -13.67 -13.40 -6.47
C VAL A 115 -12.96 -14.73 -6.56
N VAL A 116 -11.72 -14.74 -7.08
CA VAL A 116 -10.92 -15.95 -7.26
C VAL A 116 -10.63 -16.64 -5.92
N ASP A 117 -10.29 -15.88 -4.87
CA ASP A 117 -10.03 -16.43 -3.53
C ASP A 117 -11.27 -17.04 -2.87
N CYS A 118 -12.43 -16.39 -3.00
CA CYS A 118 -13.70 -16.91 -2.47
C CYS A 118 -14.17 -18.14 -3.25
N PHE A 119 -14.09 -18.08 -4.58
CA PHE A 119 -14.44 -19.17 -5.47
C PHE A 119 -13.54 -20.41 -5.25
N GLY A 120 -12.23 -20.21 -5.07
CA GLY A 120 -11.30 -21.28 -4.69
C GLY A 120 -11.60 -21.89 -3.32
N ARG A 121 -11.95 -21.08 -2.30
CA ARG A 121 -12.39 -21.60 -1.00
C ARG A 121 -13.70 -22.41 -1.11
N HIS A 122 -14.67 -21.94 -1.89
CA HIS A 122 -15.93 -22.63 -2.15
C HIS A 122 -15.70 -24.01 -2.83
N LEU A 123 -14.86 -24.05 -3.87
CA LEU A 123 -14.53 -25.31 -4.57
C LEU A 123 -13.78 -26.31 -3.68
N LYS A 124 -12.90 -25.85 -2.78
CA LYS A 124 -12.21 -26.75 -1.82
C LYS A 124 -13.21 -27.55 -0.98
N GLN A 125 -14.35 -26.97 -0.60
CA GLN A 125 -15.39 -27.60 0.20
C GLN A 125 -16.32 -28.57 -0.56
N ARG A 126 -16.17 -28.73 -1.89
CA ARG A 126 -17.11 -29.50 -2.73
C ARG A 126 -16.45 -30.61 -3.54
N PRO A 127 -17.15 -31.69 -3.91
CA PRO A 127 -16.61 -32.79 -4.74
C PRO A 127 -16.62 -32.43 -6.24
N VAL A 128 -16.12 -31.24 -6.60
CA VAL A 128 -15.96 -30.81 -8.00
C VAL A 128 -14.63 -31.37 -8.53
N ARG A 129 -14.65 -31.90 -9.76
CA ARG A 129 -13.45 -32.35 -10.49
C ARG A 129 -12.69 -31.15 -11.06
N ASP A 130 -11.38 -31.24 -11.19
CA ASP A 130 -10.54 -30.23 -11.86
C ASP A 130 -10.68 -28.81 -11.26
N LYS A 131 -10.74 -28.74 -9.92
CA LYS A 131 -11.00 -27.51 -9.15
C LYS A 131 -10.03 -26.39 -9.47
N ASP A 132 -8.73 -26.71 -9.45
CA ASP A 132 -7.67 -25.73 -9.62
C ASP A 132 -7.68 -25.18 -11.06
N GLU A 133 -7.97 -26.03 -12.05
CA GLU A 133 -8.20 -25.61 -13.44
C GLU A 133 -9.35 -24.60 -13.52
N LEU A 134 -10.50 -24.86 -12.87
CA LEU A 134 -11.64 -23.94 -12.89
C LEU A 134 -11.34 -22.59 -12.19
N VAL A 135 -10.48 -22.58 -11.16
CA VAL A 135 -9.99 -21.35 -10.51
C VAL A 135 -9.07 -20.55 -11.43
N GLU A 136 -8.12 -21.20 -12.11
CA GLU A 136 -7.24 -20.54 -13.07
C GLU A 136 -8.01 -20.06 -14.31
N GLN A 137 -8.95 -20.86 -14.81
CA GLN A 137 -9.84 -20.50 -15.91
C GLN A 137 -10.62 -19.21 -15.59
N LEU A 138 -11.21 -19.12 -14.39
CA LEU A 138 -11.89 -17.90 -13.93
C LEU A 138 -10.92 -16.70 -13.82
N ARG A 139 -9.70 -16.92 -13.30
CA ARG A 139 -8.68 -15.85 -13.18
C ARG A 139 -8.25 -15.29 -14.53
N VAL A 140 -8.08 -16.14 -15.54
CA VAL A 140 -7.76 -15.74 -16.92
C VAL A 140 -8.95 -15.01 -17.55
N GLU A 141 -10.15 -15.59 -17.45
CA GLU A 141 -11.34 -15.04 -18.08
C GLU A 141 -11.72 -13.67 -17.51
N LEU A 142 -11.62 -13.45 -16.19
CA LEU A 142 -11.88 -12.13 -15.60
C LEU A 142 -11.03 -11.01 -16.22
N ARG A 143 -9.76 -11.30 -16.56
CA ARG A 143 -8.87 -10.34 -17.25
C ARG A 143 -9.28 -10.06 -18.70
N GLN A 144 -10.00 -11.00 -19.33
CA GLN A 144 -10.54 -10.89 -20.67
C GLN A 144 -11.97 -10.30 -20.72
N ALA A 145 -12.50 -9.89 -19.56
CA ALA A 145 -13.85 -9.35 -19.39
C ALA A 145 -14.96 -10.26 -19.97
N PRO A 146 -15.26 -11.37 -19.28
CA PRO A 146 -16.08 -12.45 -19.82
C PRO A 146 -17.55 -12.07 -19.89
N THR A 147 -18.28 -12.71 -20.81
CA THR A 147 -19.72 -12.44 -20.95
C THR A 147 -20.51 -12.91 -19.72
N LEU A 148 -21.66 -12.28 -19.47
CA LEU A 148 -22.56 -12.68 -18.38
C LEU A 148 -22.97 -14.16 -18.49
N ALA A 149 -23.20 -14.66 -19.70
CA ALA A 149 -23.51 -16.08 -19.93
C ALA A 149 -22.37 -17.00 -19.48
N ARG A 150 -21.13 -16.62 -19.74
CA ARG A 150 -19.94 -17.38 -19.35
C ARG A 150 -19.69 -17.37 -17.84
N LEU A 151 -19.83 -16.23 -17.17
CA LEU A 151 -19.77 -16.17 -15.70
C LEU A 151 -20.85 -17.04 -15.04
N ARG A 152 -22.08 -17.03 -15.59
CA ARG A 152 -23.17 -17.92 -15.14
C ARG A 152 -22.82 -19.40 -15.30
N GLU A 153 -22.18 -19.78 -16.40
CA GLU A 153 -21.70 -21.14 -16.63
C GLU A 153 -20.66 -21.57 -15.57
N ILE A 154 -19.67 -20.71 -15.29
CA ILE A 154 -18.62 -20.98 -14.29
C ILE A 154 -19.23 -21.14 -12.88
N TRP A 155 -20.13 -20.24 -12.46
CA TRP A 155 -20.80 -20.37 -11.15
C TRP A 155 -21.67 -21.63 -11.08
N ARG A 156 -22.30 -22.06 -12.20
CA ARG A 156 -23.05 -23.33 -12.24
C ARG A 156 -22.13 -24.55 -12.18
N ARG A 157 -20.98 -24.54 -12.85
CA ARG A 157 -19.97 -25.62 -12.77
C ARG A 157 -19.39 -25.79 -11.36
N ALA A 158 -19.25 -24.70 -10.61
CA ALA A 158 -18.92 -24.75 -9.17
C ALA A 158 -20.12 -25.09 -8.26
N GLY A 159 -21.34 -25.05 -8.81
CA GLY A 159 -22.62 -25.08 -8.08
C GLY A 159 -22.82 -23.88 -7.13
N ALA A 160 -22.05 -22.81 -7.31
CA ALA A 160 -22.15 -21.56 -6.55
C ALA A 160 -23.32 -20.67 -7.01
N PHE A 161 -23.96 -20.99 -8.15
CA PHE A 161 -25.00 -20.13 -8.73
C PHE A 161 -26.21 -19.87 -7.81
N GLU A 162 -26.57 -20.83 -6.95
CA GLU A 162 -27.70 -20.68 -6.02
C GLU A 162 -27.36 -19.85 -4.77
N LYS A 163 -26.18 -20.06 -4.17
CA LYS A 163 -25.82 -19.52 -2.83
C LYS A 163 -24.68 -18.51 -2.83
N GLY A 164 -24.05 -18.29 -3.99
CA GLY A 164 -22.86 -17.47 -4.12
C GLY A 164 -21.57 -18.12 -3.57
N VAL A 165 -20.50 -17.34 -3.60
CA VAL A 165 -19.18 -17.62 -3.03
C VAL A 165 -18.75 -16.63 -1.95
N PHE A 166 -19.39 -15.45 -1.85
CA PHE A 166 -19.14 -14.46 -0.79
C PHE A 166 -19.96 -14.75 0.48
N GLY A 167 -21.05 -15.51 0.37
CA GLY A 167 -21.88 -15.94 1.50
C GLY A 167 -22.80 -14.88 2.10
N ALA A 168 -22.81 -13.67 1.55
CA ALA A 168 -23.65 -12.54 1.98
C ALA A 168 -24.73 -12.14 0.97
N ALA A 169 -24.61 -12.52 -0.30
CA ALA A 169 -25.63 -12.30 -1.33
C ALA A 169 -26.82 -13.25 -1.18
N GLU A 170 -28.01 -12.86 -1.64
CA GLU A 170 -29.18 -13.76 -1.64
C GLU A 170 -29.03 -14.88 -2.67
N SER A 171 -28.31 -14.62 -3.77
CA SER A 171 -27.95 -15.65 -4.74
C SER A 171 -26.63 -15.41 -5.47
N GLY A 172 -26.03 -16.48 -5.97
CA GLY A 172 -24.87 -16.40 -6.87
C GLY A 172 -25.17 -15.73 -8.21
N ALA A 173 -26.44 -15.56 -8.58
CA ALA A 173 -26.83 -14.79 -9.75
C ALA A 173 -26.57 -13.29 -9.59
N GLU A 174 -26.71 -12.76 -8.37
CA GLU A 174 -26.39 -11.37 -8.04
C GLU A 174 -24.88 -11.14 -8.09
N GLU A 175 -24.09 -12.01 -7.44
CA GLU A 175 -22.63 -11.95 -7.51
C GLU A 175 -22.12 -11.92 -8.94
N VAL A 176 -22.64 -12.83 -9.79
CA VAL A 176 -22.29 -12.89 -11.21
C VAL A 176 -22.65 -11.61 -11.96
N ALA A 177 -23.76 -10.96 -11.62
CA ALA A 177 -24.13 -9.67 -12.19
C ALA A 177 -23.15 -8.56 -11.76
N VAL A 178 -22.81 -8.48 -10.47
CA VAL A 178 -21.85 -7.48 -9.95
C VAL A 178 -20.45 -7.69 -10.52
N VAL A 179 -19.98 -8.93 -10.63
CA VAL A 179 -18.69 -9.27 -11.26
C VAL A 179 -18.68 -8.89 -12.74
N TRP A 180 -19.76 -9.19 -13.47
CA TRP A 180 -19.89 -8.78 -14.87
C TRP A 180 -19.87 -7.25 -15.03
N GLU A 181 -20.59 -6.51 -14.19
CA GLU A 181 -20.58 -5.05 -14.22
C GLU A 181 -19.21 -4.47 -13.89
N MET A 182 -18.49 -5.04 -12.93
CA MET A 182 -17.10 -4.69 -12.65
C MET A 182 -16.18 -4.96 -13.86
N THR A 183 -16.39 -6.05 -14.61
CA THR A 183 -15.62 -6.30 -15.85
C THR A 183 -15.96 -5.29 -16.96
N ARG A 184 -17.22 -4.86 -17.08
CA ARG A 184 -17.61 -3.78 -18.01
C ARG A 184 -17.03 -2.44 -17.60
N ALA A 185 -17.09 -2.11 -16.32
CA ALA A 185 -16.45 -0.94 -15.74
C ALA A 185 -14.94 -0.92 -16.05
N ARG A 186 -14.27 -2.09 -15.94
CA ARG A 186 -12.87 -2.22 -16.32
C ARG A 186 -12.63 -1.94 -17.81
N ILE A 187 -13.46 -2.49 -18.71
CA ILE A 187 -13.38 -2.20 -20.16
C ILE A 187 -13.47 -0.69 -20.42
N MET A 188 -14.48 -0.02 -19.84
CA MET A 188 -14.74 1.41 -20.02
C MET A 188 -13.56 2.30 -19.59
N VAL A 189 -12.77 1.87 -18.60
CA VAL A 189 -11.57 2.60 -18.15
C VAL A 189 -10.26 2.11 -18.76
N SER A 190 -10.26 0.96 -19.46
CA SER A 190 -9.04 0.34 -19.99
C SER A 190 -8.65 0.75 -21.40
N GLY A 191 -9.57 1.27 -22.22
CA GLY A 191 -9.21 1.71 -23.57
C GLY A 191 -10.34 2.26 -24.43
N THR A 192 -9.96 2.85 -25.56
CA THR A 192 -10.84 3.13 -26.71
C THR A 192 -11.13 1.83 -27.45
N VAL A 193 -12.31 1.26 -27.21
CA VAL A 193 -12.68 -0.02 -27.83
C VAL A 193 -13.17 0.19 -29.27
N HIS A 194 -12.24 0.13 -30.23
CA HIS A 194 -12.56 0.16 -31.65
C HIS A 194 -13.08 -1.21 -32.14
N TYR A 195 -14.39 -1.43 -32.05
CA TYR A 195 -15.05 -2.54 -32.73
C TYR A 195 -15.14 -2.27 -34.25
N ARG A 196 -14.12 -2.69 -35.01
CA ARG A 196 -14.28 -2.86 -36.46
C ARG A 196 -15.06 -4.14 -36.74
N TYR A 197 -16.34 -3.99 -37.05
CA TYR A 197 -17.13 -5.03 -37.71
C TYR A 197 -16.74 -5.03 -39.20
N SER A 198 -15.87 -5.95 -39.62
CA SER A 198 -15.67 -6.24 -41.04
C SER A 198 -16.70 -7.27 -41.48
N GLN A 199 -17.70 -6.85 -42.28
CA GLN A 199 -18.42 -7.80 -43.12
C GLN A 199 -17.45 -8.36 -44.16
N GLU A 200 -17.18 -9.65 -44.09
CA GLU A 200 -16.82 -10.41 -45.29
C GLU A 200 -18.12 -10.81 -45.98
N ASP A 201 -18.53 -10.02 -46.97
CA ASP A 201 -19.58 -10.41 -47.91
C ASP A 201 -19.00 -11.45 -48.89
N GLU A 202 -19.09 -12.73 -48.53
CA GLU A 202 -18.96 -13.79 -49.54
C GLU A 202 -20.04 -13.61 -50.62
N ALA A 203 -19.56 -13.49 -51.86
CA ALA A 203 -20.35 -13.40 -53.10
C ALA A 203 -21.14 -12.10 -53.35
N SER A 204 -20.42 -10.99 -53.55
CA SER A 204 -20.78 -10.04 -54.63
C SER A 204 -19.57 -9.33 -55.25
N GLN A 205 -18.99 -9.94 -56.30
CA GLN A 205 -18.20 -9.18 -57.27
C GLN A 205 -19.08 -8.16 -58.00
N LYS A 206 -19.08 -6.91 -57.53
CA LYS A 206 -19.26 -5.76 -58.42
C LYS A 206 -18.52 -4.53 -57.89
N ILE A 207 -17.44 -4.22 -58.61
CA ILE A 207 -16.55 -3.08 -58.40
C ILE A 207 -17.37 -1.79 -58.34
N LEU A 208 -17.30 -1.08 -57.21
CA LEU A 208 -17.44 0.37 -57.17
C LEU A 208 -16.46 0.93 -56.13
N ALA A 209 -15.51 1.72 -56.61
CA ALA A 209 -14.53 2.37 -55.75
C ALA A 209 -15.18 3.42 -54.86
N ARG A 210 -14.76 3.49 -53.59
CA ARG A 210 -14.84 4.73 -52.82
C ARG A 210 -13.46 5.08 -52.27
N THR A 211 -12.91 6.12 -52.88
CA THR A 211 -11.55 6.64 -52.68
C THR A 211 -11.45 7.41 -51.36
N GLU A 212 -10.57 7.00 -50.45
CA GLU A 212 -9.95 7.94 -49.50
C GLU A 212 -8.72 8.55 -50.18
N GLY A 213 -8.93 9.71 -50.81
CA GLY A 213 -7.91 10.38 -51.61
C GLY A 213 -7.09 11.37 -50.81
N LYS A 214 -5.82 11.03 -50.51
CA LYS A 214 -4.71 12.00 -50.54
C LYS A 214 -3.33 11.31 -50.58
N VAL A 215 -2.96 10.83 -51.75
CA VAL A 215 -1.55 10.62 -52.14
C VAL A 215 -1.34 11.34 -53.46
N GLN A 216 -0.44 12.32 -53.49
CA GLN A 216 0.06 12.90 -54.74
C GLN A 216 1.08 11.94 -55.37
N GLY A 217 1.10 11.90 -56.70
CA GLY A 217 1.93 10.97 -57.47
C GLY A 217 3.44 11.22 -57.35
N LYS A 218 4.29 10.50 -58.09
CA LYS A 218 4.01 9.76 -59.34
C LYS A 218 4.86 8.48 -59.42
N ASP A 219 4.65 7.75 -60.52
CA ASP A 219 5.53 6.71 -61.07
C ASP A 219 5.64 5.42 -60.23
N ILE A 220 4.82 4.43 -60.60
CA ILE A 220 5.30 3.25 -61.36
C ILE A 220 4.06 2.61 -62.00
N LEU A 221 4.03 2.58 -63.33
CA LEU A 221 2.96 1.97 -64.11
C LEU A 221 3.58 0.92 -65.04
N ASN A 222 3.33 -0.36 -64.76
CA ASN A 222 3.34 -1.50 -65.69
C ASN A 222 4.67 -1.85 -66.43
N PRO A 223 5.02 -3.15 -66.56
CA PRO A 223 4.09 -4.14 -67.11
C PRO A 223 3.94 -5.46 -66.34
N LEU A 224 2.67 -5.80 -66.08
CA LEU A 224 2.19 -7.18 -66.26
C LEU A 224 2.41 -7.60 -67.73
N LEU A 225 3.29 -8.57 -67.98
CA LEU A 225 3.27 -9.51 -69.12
C LEU A 225 4.52 -10.41 -69.05
N GLY A 226 4.44 -11.51 -68.28
CA GLY A 226 5.55 -12.46 -68.20
C GLY A 226 5.30 -13.64 -67.26
N VAL A 227 5.06 -14.81 -67.84
CA VAL A 227 5.21 -16.14 -67.22
C VAL A 227 4.30 -16.44 -66.01
N LEU A 228 3.05 -16.79 -66.31
CA LEU A 228 2.36 -17.90 -65.64
C LEU A 228 1.60 -18.73 -66.70
N ALA A 229 2.38 -19.41 -67.54
CA ALA A 229 1.90 -20.36 -68.53
C ALA A 229 2.87 -21.55 -68.58
N ALA A 230 2.35 -22.77 -68.38
CA ALA A 230 3.02 -24.08 -68.43
C ALA A 230 4.28 -24.23 -67.52
N TRP A 231 4.40 -25.23 -66.64
CA TRP A 231 3.73 -26.54 -66.57
C TRP A 231 3.86 -27.39 -67.84
N THR A 232 5.11 -27.64 -68.24
CA THR A 232 5.52 -28.86 -68.95
C THR A 232 6.98 -29.20 -68.65
N MET A 233 7.20 -30.40 -68.10
CA MET A 233 8.32 -31.32 -68.39
C MET A 233 9.75 -30.83 -68.04
N ALA A 234 10.42 -31.46 -67.07
CA ALA A 234 11.15 -32.75 -67.15
C ALA A 234 12.62 -32.57 -67.60
N GLU A 235 13.41 -33.63 -67.41
CA GLU A 235 14.83 -33.76 -67.81
C GLU A 235 15.88 -33.00 -66.97
N GLY A 236 16.32 -33.68 -65.91
CA GLY A 236 17.61 -33.51 -65.25
C GLY A 236 18.22 -34.88 -64.92
N MET A 237 18.44 -35.71 -65.94
CA MET A 237 19.00 -37.07 -65.78
C MET A 237 20.52 -37.06 -65.54
N GLY A 238 21.00 -38.01 -64.74
CA GLY A 238 22.43 -38.36 -64.59
C GLY A 238 22.88 -38.36 -63.12
N ALA A 239 23.33 -39.47 -62.51
CA ALA A 239 23.63 -40.79 -63.08
C ALA A 239 23.44 -41.94 -62.06
N MET A 240 23.02 -43.11 -62.57
CA MET A 240 23.32 -44.45 -62.05
C MET A 240 24.84 -44.72 -62.25
N GLU A 241 25.57 -45.63 -61.61
CA GLU A 241 25.37 -46.82 -60.74
C GLU A 241 26.81 -47.19 -60.19
N PRO A 242 27.15 -48.36 -59.59
CA PRO A 242 26.34 -49.43 -58.97
C PRO A 242 26.83 -49.86 -57.56
N GLY A 243 26.04 -50.71 -56.87
CA GLY A 243 26.59 -51.61 -55.83
C GLY A 243 25.83 -51.70 -54.50
N GLN A 244 24.69 -52.42 -54.50
CA GLN A 244 24.10 -53.08 -53.31
C GLN A 244 23.78 -52.21 -52.06
N GLY A 245 22.76 -51.36 -52.16
CA GLY A 245 21.85 -51.07 -51.03
C GLY A 245 21.88 -49.66 -50.40
N GLY A 246 21.04 -48.74 -50.90
CA GLY A 246 20.78 -47.39 -50.36
C GLY A 246 20.03 -46.52 -51.39
N LEU A 247 19.61 -45.27 -51.16
CA LEU A 247 19.45 -44.43 -49.94
C LEU A 247 18.69 -43.12 -50.33
N LEU A 248 18.24 -42.31 -49.35
CA LEU A 248 17.76 -40.89 -49.44
C LEU A 248 16.36 -40.64 -50.08
N GLU A 249 15.62 -39.55 -49.83
CA GLU A 249 15.33 -38.64 -48.69
C GLU A 249 14.30 -37.59 -49.19
N THR A 250 13.37 -37.16 -48.33
CA THR A 250 12.72 -35.82 -48.24
C THR A 250 12.23 -35.04 -49.49
N GLY A 251 10.95 -34.65 -49.55
CA GLY A 251 10.44 -33.60 -50.46
C GLY A 251 8.92 -33.35 -50.45
N PHE A 252 8.49 -32.09 -50.66
CA PHE A 252 7.09 -31.62 -50.53
C PHE A 252 6.44 -31.27 -51.89
N ALA A 253 5.09 -31.21 -51.92
CA ALA A 253 4.23 -30.29 -52.70
C ALA A 253 3.70 -30.61 -54.15
N VAL A 254 2.35 -30.73 -54.24
CA VAL A 254 1.40 -29.81 -54.98
C VAL A 254 1.10 -29.92 -56.52
N LEU A 255 -0.19 -30.22 -56.80
CA LEU A 255 -1.15 -29.73 -57.85
C LEU A 255 -1.21 -30.23 -59.32
N VAL A 256 -2.44 -30.04 -59.89
CA VAL A 256 -2.96 -30.09 -61.29
C VAL A 256 -3.00 -31.46 -62.01
N GLY A 257 -4.06 -31.91 -62.70
CA GLY A 257 -5.45 -31.41 -62.85
C GLY A 257 -5.96 -31.37 -64.31
N LEU A 258 -6.86 -32.30 -64.72
CA LEU A 258 -7.74 -32.32 -65.92
C LEU A 258 -8.47 -33.70 -65.97
N GLY A 259 -9.77 -33.87 -66.27
CA GLY A 259 -10.86 -32.92 -66.47
C GLY A 259 -12.24 -33.60 -66.68
N THR A 260 -13.31 -32.79 -66.62
CA THR A 260 -14.68 -32.95 -67.21
C THR A 260 -15.68 -34.05 -66.74
N THR A 261 -16.83 -33.56 -66.23
CA THR A 261 -18.24 -34.07 -66.40
C THR A 261 -18.63 -35.46 -65.85
N THR A 262 -19.79 -35.76 -65.26
CA THR A 262 -21.14 -35.14 -65.02
C THR A 262 -21.93 -36.07 -64.07
N ALA A 263 -23.03 -35.77 -63.36
CA ALA A 263 -23.87 -34.58 -63.08
C ALA A 263 -24.78 -34.85 -61.85
N LEU A 264 -25.78 -33.98 -61.57
CA LEU A 264 -26.91 -34.13 -60.62
C LEU A 264 -26.55 -33.98 -59.12
N ASN A 265 -27.33 -33.32 -58.24
CA ASN A 265 -28.66 -32.71 -58.35
C ASN A 265 -28.69 -31.31 -57.68
N LEU A 266 -29.39 -30.35 -58.30
CA LEU A 266 -29.69 -29.03 -57.74
C LEU A 266 -31.13 -29.01 -57.19
N THR A 267 -31.30 -29.12 -55.88
CA THR A 267 -32.54 -28.76 -55.19
C THR A 267 -32.41 -27.34 -54.64
N THR A 268 -32.94 -26.38 -55.38
CA THR A 268 -32.81 -24.94 -55.08
C THR A 268 -33.91 -24.45 -54.13
N GLU A 269 -33.85 -24.82 -52.84
CA GLU A 269 -34.66 -24.12 -51.82
C GLU A 269 -34.10 -22.73 -51.57
N ARG A 270 -34.71 -21.73 -52.20
CA ARG A 270 -34.32 -20.31 -52.08
C ARG A 270 -34.87 -19.71 -50.79
N MET A 271 -34.38 -20.17 -49.65
CA MET A 271 -34.74 -19.62 -48.34
C MET A 271 -34.06 -18.24 -48.15
N VAL A 272 -34.74 -17.18 -48.59
CA VAL A 272 -34.31 -15.79 -48.39
C VAL A 272 -34.45 -15.43 -46.91
N ARG A 273 -33.43 -15.79 -46.12
CA ARG A 273 -33.27 -15.34 -44.74
C ARG A 273 -32.76 -13.91 -44.75
N THR A 274 -33.67 -12.94 -44.79
CA THR A 274 -33.36 -11.52 -44.57
C THR A 274 -33.06 -11.29 -43.08
N SER A 275 -31.95 -11.84 -42.58
CA SER A 275 -31.45 -11.52 -41.25
C SER A 275 -30.82 -10.13 -41.28
N ALA A 276 -31.65 -9.11 -41.12
CA ALA A 276 -31.19 -7.75 -40.84
C ALA A 276 -30.51 -7.74 -39.46
N GLN A 277 -29.23 -8.10 -39.41
CA GLN A 277 -28.38 -7.90 -38.24
C GLN A 277 -28.15 -6.40 -38.07
N ARG A 278 -29.06 -5.77 -37.33
CA ARG A 278 -28.92 -4.39 -36.87
C ARG A 278 -27.81 -4.35 -35.82
N ALA A 279 -26.58 -4.18 -36.29
CA ALA A 279 -25.40 -4.04 -35.44
C ALA A 279 -25.44 -2.66 -34.74
N GLU A 280 -26.11 -2.59 -33.59
CA GLU A 280 -26.07 -1.40 -32.74
C GLU A 280 -24.74 -1.36 -31.99
N THR A 281 -23.80 -0.55 -32.49
CA THR A 281 -22.52 -0.28 -31.83
C THR A 281 -22.74 0.62 -30.62
N PHE A 282 -22.87 0.01 -29.44
CA PHE A 282 -22.87 0.74 -28.16
C PHE A 282 -21.45 1.19 -27.81
N GLU A 283 -21.16 2.46 -28.06
CA GLU A 283 -19.98 3.13 -27.49
C GLU A 283 -20.31 3.59 -26.07
N PRO A 284 -19.69 3.02 -25.01
CA PRO A 284 -19.91 3.49 -23.65
C PRO A 284 -19.38 4.91 -23.48
N ASP A 285 -20.16 5.78 -22.84
CA ASP A 285 -19.68 7.09 -22.40
C ASP A 285 -18.57 6.89 -21.34
N THR A 286 -17.34 7.23 -21.70
CA THR A 286 -16.16 7.15 -20.82
C THR A 286 -15.77 8.51 -20.25
N SER A 287 -16.66 9.51 -20.34
CA SER A 287 -16.48 10.84 -19.75
C SER A 287 -16.34 10.78 -18.23
N PRO A 288 -15.63 11.74 -17.60
CA PRO A 288 -15.52 11.81 -16.14
C PRO A 288 -16.89 11.86 -15.46
N ARG A 289 -17.92 12.45 -16.11
CA ARG A 289 -19.30 12.48 -15.61
C ARG A 289 -19.93 11.08 -15.55
N ALA A 290 -19.75 10.26 -16.58
CA ALA A 290 -20.25 8.88 -16.57
C ALA A 290 -19.53 8.05 -15.50
N LEU A 291 -18.20 8.16 -15.40
CA LEU A 291 -17.40 7.45 -14.39
C LEU A 291 -17.78 7.86 -12.95
N ALA A 292 -18.00 9.15 -12.70
CA ALA A 292 -18.45 9.67 -11.41
C ALA A 292 -19.85 9.19 -10.99
N LEU A 293 -20.74 8.90 -11.96
CA LEU A 293 -22.06 8.33 -11.70
C LEU A 293 -22.02 6.79 -11.54
N GLU A 294 -21.08 6.12 -12.18
CA GLU A 294 -20.99 4.66 -12.18
C GLU A 294 -20.24 4.10 -10.97
N LEU A 295 -19.16 4.73 -10.52
CA LEU A 295 -18.39 4.29 -9.34
C LEU A 295 -19.27 4.16 -8.06
N PRO A 296 -20.15 5.09 -7.69
CA PRO A 296 -21.06 4.93 -6.55
C PRO A 296 -22.03 3.74 -6.71
N ARG A 297 -22.49 3.47 -7.93
CA ARG A 297 -23.39 2.35 -8.23
C ARG A 297 -22.68 1.01 -8.06
N LEU A 298 -21.44 0.90 -8.56
CA LEU A 298 -20.60 -0.27 -8.38
C LEU A 298 -20.29 -0.53 -6.90
N ILE A 299 -19.91 0.51 -6.12
CA ILE A 299 -19.68 0.39 -4.67
C ILE A 299 -20.96 -0.05 -3.94
N THR A 300 -22.13 0.48 -4.33
CA THR A 300 -23.43 0.05 -3.79
C THR A 300 -23.68 -1.43 -4.04
N ARG A 301 -23.45 -1.90 -5.28
CA ARG A 301 -23.71 -3.28 -5.69
C ARG A 301 -22.72 -4.27 -5.10
N LEU A 302 -21.45 -3.90 -4.97
CA LEU A 302 -20.45 -4.64 -4.20
C LEU A 302 -20.89 -4.80 -2.74
N THR A 303 -21.33 -3.70 -2.11
CA THR A 303 -21.82 -3.72 -0.72
C THR A 303 -23.05 -4.61 -0.55
N ALA A 304 -23.95 -4.64 -1.54
CA ALA A 304 -25.13 -5.50 -1.54
C ALA A 304 -24.78 -7.01 -1.60
N VAL A 305 -23.69 -7.39 -2.27
CA VAL A 305 -23.16 -8.77 -2.26
C VAL A 305 -22.14 -9.02 -1.13
N GLY A 306 -22.08 -8.13 -0.13
CA GLY A 306 -21.25 -8.23 1.07
C GLY A 306 -19.79 -7.79 0.91
N LEU A 307 -19.36 -7.34 -0.26
CA LEU A 307 -18.01 -6.82 -0.50
C LEU A 307 -17.97 -5.31 -0.23
N ARG A 308 -17.44 -4.91 0.92
CA ARG A 308 -17.42 -3.49 1.32
C ARG A 308 -16.04 -2.86 1.05
N PRO A 309 -15.90 -1.92 0.09
CA PRO A 309 -14.61 -1.35 -0.26
C PRO A 309 -14.01 -0.51 0.87
N VAL A 310 -12.75 -0.76 1.20
CA VAL A 310 -11.91 0.12 2.01
C VAL A 310 -10.75 0.55 1.11
N PHE A 311 -10.70 1.84 0.75
CA PHE A 311 -9.68 2.38 -0.13
C PHE A 311 -8.48 2.88 0.68
N LEU A 312 -7.28 2.46 0.29
CA LEU A 312 -6.03 2.84 0.93
C LEU A 312 -5.20 3.70 -0.03
N VAL A 313 -5.25 5.03 0.15
CA VAL A 313 -4.42 5.97 -0.61
C VAL A 313 -3.08 6.08 0.11
N ASP A 314 -2.01 5.63 -0.54
CA ASP A 314 -0.65 5.61 0.01
C ASP A 314 0.35 6.29 -0.93
N GLU A 315 1.48 6.73 -0.38
CA GLU A 315 2.55 7.47 -1.08
C GLU A 315 2.14 8.86 -1.57
N ILE A 316 1.22 9.55 -0.87
CA ILE A 316 0.84 10.95 -1.15
C ILE A 316 2.06 11.87 -0.98
N ASP A 317 2.92 11.57 0.01
CA ASP A 317 4.19 12.26 0.33
C ASP A 317 5.29 12.13 -0.76
N ARG A 318 4.96 11.52 -1.91
CA ARG A 318 5.84 11.44 -3.10
C ARG A 318 5.38 12.33 -4.25
N LEU A 319 4.25 13.00 -4.15
CA LEU A 319 3.84 13.98 -5.15
C LEU A 319 4.56 15.32 -4.94
N PRO A 320 4.89 16.05 -6.01
CA PRO A 320 5.01 17.50 -5.90
C PRO A 320 3.67 18.08 -5.43
N ASP A 321 3.72 19.12 -4.61
CA ASP A 321 2.54 19.84 -4.12
C ASP A 321 1.52 18.90 -3.44
N ALA A 322 2.03 17.97 -2.63
CA ALA A 322 1.26 16.90 -2.00
C ALA A 322 0.03 17.40 -1.21
N CYS A 323 0.12 18.59 -0.60
CA CYS A 323 -1.00 19.27 0.07
C CYS A 323 -2.14 19.62 -0.91
N ASP A 324 -1.83 20.37 -1.97
CA ASP A 324 -2.81 20.76 -3.00
C ASP A 324 -3.42 19.52 -3.69
N ARG A 325 -2.59 18.50 -3.95
CA ARG A 325 -3.02 17.23 -4.53
C ARG A 325 -3.92 16.43 -3.58
N LEU A 326 -3.68 16.47 -2.27
CA LEU A 326 -4.53 15.86 -1.24
C LEU A 326 -5.89 16.57 -1.11
N GLU A 327 -5.90 17.91 -1.18
CA GLU A 327 -7.14 18.70 -1.21
C GLU A 327 -7.97 18.40 -2.46
N LEU A 328 -7.35 18.47 -3.63
CA LEU A 328 -7.96 18.19 -4.93
C LEU A 328 -8.54 16.78 -4.99
N LEU A 329 -7.81 15.80 -4.45
CA LEU A 329 -8.29 14.44 -4.29
C LEU A 329 -9.51 14.41 -3.35
N GLY A 330 -9.43 15.02 -2.18
CA GLY A 330 -10.49 15.09 -1.19
C GLY A 330 -11.79 15.71 -1.72
N ASP A 331 -11.73 16.77 -2.51
CA ASP A 331 -12.91 17.38 -3.15
C ASP A 331 -13.51 16.47 -4.22
N ARG A 332 -12.67 15.93 -5.11
CA ARG A 332 -13.11 15.04 -6.19
C ARG A 332 -13.75 13.75 -5.67
N ILE A 333 -13.28 13.24 -4.53
CA ILE A 333 -13.83 12.02 -3.91
C ILE A 333 -14.86 12.28 -2.81
N LYS A 334 -15.15 13.54 -2.47
CA LYS A 334 -16.13 13.93 -1.44
C LYS A 334 -17.47 13.22 -1.63
N GLN A 335 -17.95 13.14 -2.88
CA GLN A 335 -19.20 12.46 -3.24
C GLN A 335 -19.18 10.94 -3.04
N PHE A 336 -18.01 10.30 -2.96
CA PHE A 336 -17.86 8.87 -2.66
C PHE A 336 -17.74 8.65 -1.14
N VAL A 337 -16.92 9.47 -0.48
CA VAL A 337 -16.69 9.46 0.98
C VAL A 337 -17.99 9.66 1.76
N THR A 338 -18.82 10.64 1.37
CA THR A 338 -20.05 10.96 2.11
C THR A 338 -21.12 9.88 1.99
N ASN A 339 -21.05 9.03 0.95
CA ASN A 339 -22.16 8.17 0.59
C ASN A 339 -21.97 6.69 0.97
N ARG A 340 -20.91 6.01 0.50
CA ARG A 340 -20.81 4.53 0.56
C ARG A 340 -19.42 3.92 0.71
N ALA A 341 -18.37 4.70 1.04
CA ALA A 341 -16.99 4.21 1.00
C ALA A 341 -16.16 4.63 2.22
N PHE A 342 -15.24 3.76 2.63
CA PHE A 342 -14.22 4.06 3.64
C PHE A 342 -12.89 4.36 2.94
N PHE A 343 -12.25 5.47 3.29
CA PHE A 343 -10.96 5.88 2.76
C PHE A 343 -9.95 6.09 3.89
N CYS A 344 -8.76 5.50 3.74
CA CYS A 344 -7.57 5.76 4.55
C CYS A 344 -6.54 6.48 3.67
N PHE A 345 -6.21 7.71 4.02
CA PHE A 345 -5.17 8.51 3.37
C PHE A 345 -3.91 8.47 4.22
N LEU A 346 -2.81 7.98 3.66
CA LEU A 346 -1.52 7.96 4.33
C LEU A 346 -0.67 9.12 3.83
N VAL A 347 -0.31 9.99 4.76
CA VAL A 347 0.52 11.19 4.53
C VAL A 347 1.71 11.17 5.47
N ASP A 348 2.76 11.95 5.20
CA ASP A 348 3.89 12.00 6.13
C ASP A 348 3.59 12.86 7.38
N ARG A 349 4.58 13.57 7.91
CA ARG A 349 4.38 14.53 8.99
C ARG A 349 3.91 15.89 8.46
N HIS A 350 4.55 16.38 7.40
CA HIS A 350 4.39 17.71 6.86
C HIS A 350 2.98 17.93 6.27
N GLU A 351 2.48 17.02 5.42
CA GLU A 351 1.11 17.18 4.90
C GLU A 351 0.04 17.00 5.99
N PHE A 352 0.31 16.17 7.01
CA PHE A 352 -0.62 16.03 8.14
C PHE A 352 -0.73 17.32 8.95
N GLU A 353 0.41 17.95 9.21
CA GLU A 353 0.49 19.27 9.85
C GLU A 353 -0.24 20.29 9.01
N HIS A 354 0.08 20.41 7.72
CA HIS A 354 -0.57 21.34 6.80
C HIS A 354 -2.11 21.26 6.86
N VAL A 355 -2.69 20.06 6.75
CA VAL A 355 -4.15 19.86 6.89
C VAL A 355 -4.65 20.23 8.28
N ARG A 356 -3.87 19.98 9.35
CA ARG A 356 -4.21 20.39 10.72
C ARG A 356 -4.20 21.92 10.87
N GLN A 357 -3.27 22.65 10.23
CA GLN A 357 -3.22 24.13 10.27
C GLN A 357 -4.47 24.71 9.63
N GLN A 358 -4.82 24.25 8.42
CA GLN A 358 -6.04 24.66 7.72
C GLN A 358 -7.30 24.45 8.57
N VAL A 359 -7.42 23.28 9.23
CA VAL A 359 -8.54 22.99 10.13
C VAL A 359 -8.58 23.94 11.33
N ASN A 360 -7.43 24.26 11.93
CA ASN A 360 -7.34 25.16 13.07
C ASN A 360 -7.67 26.62 12.68
N ALA A 361 -7.24 27.05 11.50
CA ALA A 361 -7.46 28.40 10.97
C ALA A 361 -8.93 28.64 10.59
N ASP A 362 -9.54 27.72 9.84
CA ASP A 362 -10.90 27.89 9.33
C ASP A 362 -11.99 27.37 10.28
N GLY A 363 -11.64 26.54 11.26
CA GLY A 363 -12.53 25.86 12.21
C GLY A 363 -13.41 24.77 11.59
N TYR A 364 -14.23 25.14 10.61
CA TYR A 364 -15.12 24.27 9.82
C TYR A 364 -14.83 24.33 8.32
N GLY A 365 -13.59 24.64 7.94
CA GLY A 365 -13.15 24.73 6.55
C GLY A 365 -13.27 23.41 5.77
N PRO A 366 -13.00 23.43 4.45
CA PRO A 366 -13.09 22.27 3.59
C PRO A 366 -12.31 21.06 4.11
N ALA A 367 -11.09 21.27 4.62
CA ALA A 367 -10.25 20.25 5.25
C ALA A 367 -10.94 19.51 6.41
N TYR A 368 -11.71 20.21 7.26
CA TYR A 368 -12.45 19.59 8.37
C TYR A 368 -13.53 18.63 7.85
N THR A 369 -14.21 19.01 6.76
CA THR A 369 -15.28 18.21 6.14
C THR A 369 -14.72 17.02 5.33
N ARG A 370 -13.59 17.20 4.63
CA ARG A 370 -12.92 16.16 3.83
C ARG A 370 -12.31 15.08 4.72
N PHE A 371 -11.67 15.48 5.82
CA PHE A 371 -10.96 14.59 6.74
C PHE A 371 -11.53 14.73 8.16
N PRO A 372 -12.74 14.18 8.44
CA PRO A 372 -13.37 14.28 9.76
C PRO A 372 -12.63 13.48 10.84
N THR A 373 -11.73 12.58 10.46
CA THR A 373 -10.87 11.83 11.38
C THR A 373 -9.42 11.99 10.95
N ARG A 374 -8.61 12.55 11.84
CA ARG A 374 -7.21 12.92 11.62
C ARG A 374 -6.41 12.34 12.77
N GLU A 375 -5.59 11.35 12.48
CA GLU A 375 -4.87 10.55 13.47
C GLU A 375 -3.39 10.54 13.12
N PHE A 376 -2.53 10.74 14.11
CA PHE A 376 -1.09 10.75 13.90
C PHE A 376 -0.47 9.52 14.56
N LEU A 377 0.12 8.63 13.75
CA LEU A 377 0.71 7.39 14.23
C LEU A 377 2.03 7.68 14.94
N THR A 378 1.95 7.88 16.25
CA THR A 378 3.07 7.87 17.18
C THR A 378 2.79 6.88 18.28
N LEU A 379 3.79 6.06 18.60
CA LEU A 379 3.70 5.04 19.63
C LEU A 379 4.22 5.58 20.95
N ARG A 380 3.49 5.32 22.03
CA ARG A 380 3.94 5.62 23.41
C ARG A 380 5.02 4.62 23.85
N PRO A 381 5.86 4.97 24.85
CA PRO A 381 6.83 4.02 25.40
C PRO A 381 6.19 2.69 25.83
N GLU A 382 5.03 2.73 26.47
CA GLU A 382 4.32 1.53 26.96
C GLU A 382 3.87 0.61 25.82
N GLU A 383 3.48 1.18 24.67
CA GLU A 383 3.10 0.43 23.46
C GLU A 383 4.33 -0.22 22.83
N MET A 384 5.48 0.48 22.77
CA MET A 384 6.73 -0.09 22.30
C MET A 384 7.28 -1.17 23.24
N TYR A 385 7.19 -0.97 24.56
CA TYR A 385 7.54 -1.98 25.56
C TYR A 385 6.67 -3.23 25.40
N ARG A 386 5.35 -3.08 25.22
CA ARG A 386 4.44 -4.20 24.93
C ARG A 386 4.83 -4.96 23.67
N TRP A 387 5.24 -4.26 22.60
CA TRP A 387 5.74 -4.91 21.38
C TRP A 387 7.04 -5.68 21.60
N LEU A 388 7.98 -5.14 22.38
CA LEU A 388 9.25 -5.78 22.70
C LEU A 388 9.06 -6.96 23.67
N GLU A 389 8.20 -6.86 24.68
CA GLU A 389 7.96 -7.92 25.66
C GLU A 389 7.38 -9.19 25.00
N ARG A 390 6.52 -9.04 23.98
CA ARG A 390 5.99 -10.17 23.19
C ARG A 390 7.04 -10.98 22.43
N GLN A 391 8.29 -10.51 22.38
CA GLN A 391 9.43 -11.21 21.76
C GLN A 391 10.26 -11.98 22.78
N LEU A 392 10.08 -11.75 24.09
CA LEU A 392 10.70 -12.56 25.12
C LEU A 392 9.98 -13.92 25.23
N PRO A 393 10.69 -15.04 25.47
CA PRO A 393 10.06 -16.30 25.83
C PRO A 393 9.28 -16.21 27.13
N VAL A 394 8.25 -17.05 27.27
CA VAL A 394 7.47 -17.16 28.51
C VAL A 394 8.31 -17.79 29.62
N ASP A 395 9.23 -18.66 29.23
CA ASP A 395 10.18 -19.45 30.02
C ASP A 395 11.54 -18.75 30.25
N ALA A 396 11.66 -17.46 29.90
CA ALA A 396 12.85 -16.66 30.23
C ALA A 396 12.98 -16.47 31.76
N ASP A 397 14.17 -16.76 32.29
CA ASP A 397 14.51 -16.56 33.71
C ASP A 397 14.54 -15.08 34.13
N ASP A 398 14.56 -14.82 35.44
CA ASP A 398 14.50 -13.47 35.99
C ASP A 398 15.68 -12.58 35.56
N GLU A 399 16.86 -13.19 35.34
CA GLU A 399 18.06 -12.47 34.89
C GLU A 399 17.96 -12.08 33.41
N ALA A 400 17.49 -12.99 32.55
CA ALA A 400 17.19 -12.69 31.16
C ALA A 400 16.08 -11.66 31.02
N ARG A 401 15.04 -11.71 31.87
CA ARG A 401 13.95 -10.72 31.89
C ARG A 401 14.43 -9.35 32.34
N ALA A 402 15.24 -9.28 33.40
CA ALA A 402 15.87 -8.04 33.85
C ALA A 402 16.79 -7.44 32.78
N TYR A 403 17.60 -8.26 32.10
CA TYR A 403 18.42 -7.81 30.98
C TYR A 403 17.60 -7.36 29.77
N TRP A 404 16.46 -8.01 29.50
CA TRP A 404 15.55 -7.58 28.44
C TRP A 404 14.98 -6.18 28.71
N GLN A 405 14.59 -5.87 29.95
CA GLN A 405 14.13 -4.52 30.34
C GLN A 405 15.20 -3.43 30.15
N VAL A 406 16.48 -3.79 30.33
CA VAL A 406 17.63 -2.94 30.01
C VAL A 406 17.76 -2.76 28.49
N LEU A 407 17.76 -3.86 27.72
CA LEU A 407 17.85 -3.81 26.25
C LEU A 407 16.69 -3.07 25.60
N GLN A 408 15.46 -3.19 26.12
CA GLN A 408 14.31 -2.44 25.66
C GLN A 408 14.62 -0.93 25.71
N ARG A 409 15.08 -0.41 26.85
CA ARG A 409 15.48 1.00 27.00
C ARG A 409 16.60 1.41 26.04
N VAL A 410 17.60 0.55 25.84
CA VAL A 410 18.67 0.76 24.87
C VAL A 410 18.11 0.87 23.44
N PHE A 411 17.15 0.02 23.06
CA PHE A 411 16.52 0.10 21.73
C PHE A 411 15.71 1.38 21.55
N LEU A 412 14.92 1.78 22.54
CA LEU A 412 14.12 3.01 22.48
C LEU A 412 15.01 4.26 22.42
N SER A 413 16.04 4.35 23.27
CA SER A 413 17.00 5.46 23.26
C SER A 413 17.78 5.54 21.95
N ARG A 414 18.31 4.42 21.44
CA ARG A 414 19.09 4.40 20.18
C ARG A 414 18.24 4.53 18.93
N GLY A 415 16.96 4.19 19.02
CA GLY A 415 15.95 4.43 18.00
C GLY A 415 15.29 5.80 18.11
N LEU A 416 15.50 6.55 19.21
CA LEU A 416 14.82 7.81 19.52
C LEU A 416 13.28 7.69 19.39
N MET A 417 12.73 6.59 19.91
CA MET A 417 11.32 6.19 19.75
C MET A 417 10.81 6.09 18.30
N HIS A 418 11.68 5.99 17.31
CA HIS A 418 11.27 5.80 15.91
C HIS A 418 11.08 4.29 15.59
N PRO A 419 9.89 3.83 15.16
CA PRO A 419 9.57 2.40 15.04
C PRO A 419 10.52 1.61 14.12
N MET A 420 10.92 2.21 13.00
CA MET A 420 11.84 1.59 12.04
C MET A 420 13.24 1.43 12.63
N ASP A 421 13.74 2.43 13.36
CA ASP A 421 15.07 2.39 13.95
C ASP A 421 15.13 1.49 15.17
N VAL A 422 14.08 1.44 16.00
CA VAL A 422 13.94 0.44 17.07
C VAL A 422 14.00 -0.98 16.49
N ARG A 423 13.27 -1.26 15.39
CA ARG A 423 13.35 -2.56 14.68
C ARG A 423 14.75 -2.84 14.14
N ARG A 424 15.43 -1.86 13.54
CA ARG A 424 16.79 -1.98 13.01
C ARG A 424 17.81 -2.25 14.12
N ARG A 425 17.75 -1.51 15.24
CA ARG A 425 18.62 -1.68 16.40
C ARG A 425 18.41 -3.06 17.05
N ARG A 426 17.15 -3.52 17.18
CA ARG A 426 16.85 -4.88 17.64
C ARG A 426 17.48 -5.92 16.70
N ALA A 427 17.27 -5.82 15.39
CA ALA A 427 17.83 -6.76 14.42
C ALA A 427 19.38 -6.84 14.44
N LEU A 428 20.05 -5.72 14.70
CA LEU A 428 21.52 -5.66 14.84
C LEU A 428 22.03 -6.27 16.15
N MET A 429 21.30 -6.12 17.26
CA MET A 429 21.73 -6.58 18.59
C MET A 429 21.23 -7.98 18.96
N THR A 430 20.20 -8.49 18.26
CA THR A 430 19.66 -9.84 18.42
C THR A 430 19.57 -10.55 17.05
N PRO A 431 20.71 -10.84 16.41
CA PRO A 431 20.74 -11.59 15.16
C PRO A 431 20.07 -12.96 15.36
N GLU A 432 19.45 -13.47 14.30
CA GLU A 432 18.75 -14.78 14.28
C GLU A 432 17.63 -14.93 15.32
N TYR A 433 17.19 -13.83 15.96
CA TYR A 433 16.32 -13.83 17.13
C TYR A 433 16.97 -14.54 18.33
N THR A 434 18.25 -14.31 18.59
CA THR A 434 18.90 -14.75 19.83
C THR A 434 19.34 -13.55 20.67
N MET A 435 19.22 -13.64 21.99
CA MET A 435 19.71 -12.67 22.96
C MET A 435 20.78 -13.33 23.82
N THR A 436 21.99 -12.78 23.77
CA THR A 436 23.06 -13.14 24.69
C THR A 436 22.95 -12.30 25.96
N VAL A 437 22.69 -12.94 27.10
CA VAL A 437 22.69 -12.31 28.43
C VAL A 437 24.13 -12.32 28.96
N PRO A 438 24.78 -11.14 29.08
CA PRO A 438 26.11 -11.05 29.65
C PRO A 438 26.03 -11.03 31.20
N PRO A 439 27.15 -11.29 31.89
CA PRO A 439 27.25 -11.07 33.34
C PRO A 439 26.79 -9.66 33.73
N ARG A 440 26.19 -9.52 34.92
CA ARG A 440 25.59 -8.24 35.39
C ARG A 440 26.58 -7.08 35.31
N GLU A 441 27.84 -7.33 35.69
CA GLU A 441 28.95 -6.38 35.64
C GLU A 441 29.13 -5.70 34.26
N ALA A 442 28.73 -6.38 33.19
CA ALA A 442 28.80 -5.84 31.83
C ALA A 442 27.54 -5.07 31.38
N TRP A 443 26.51 -4.93 32.22
CA TRP A 443 25.29 -4.19 31.88
C TRP A 443 25.50 -2.67 32.00
N GLY A 444 26.42 -2.21 32.86
CA GLY A 444 26.75 -0.78 33.06
C GLY A 444 27.19 -0.06 31.78
N ARG A 445 27.68 -0.79 30.75
CA ARG A 445 27.96 -0.25 29.40
C ARG A 445 26.73 0.36 28.71
N HIS A 446 25.53 -0.03 29.14
CA HIS A 446 24.25 0.47 28.64
C HIS A 446 23.70 1.64 29.48
N GLY A 447 24.32 1.94 30.63
CA GLY A 447 23.92 2.98 31.58
C GLY A 447 23.53 4.31 30.92
N PRO A 448 24.35 4.87 30.01
CA PRO A 448 24.04 6.12 29.31
C PRO A 448 22.73 6.04 28.50
N ASP A 449 22.53 5.01 27.67
CA ASP A 449 21.30 4.87 26.87
C ASP A 449 20.06 4.63 27.76
N VAL A 450 20.22 3.85 28.84
CA VAL A 450 19.15 3.55 29.82
C VAL A 450 18.73 4.79 30.60
N LEU A 451 19.70 5.58 31.06
CA LEU A 451 19.50 6.85 31.76
C LEU A 451 18.75 7.84 30.86
N CYS A 452 19.21 8.05 29.62
CA CYS A 452 18.52 8.90 28.65
C CYS A 452 17.07 8.47 28.42
N GLN A 453 16.81 7.18 28.23
CA GLN A 453 15.43 6.70 28.01
C GLN A 453 14.54 6.94 29.23
N ALA A 454 15.04 6.59 30.41
CA ALA A 454 14.24 6.66 31.63
C ALA A 454 14.03 8.11 32.12
N ALA A 455 14.96 9.03 31.81
CA ALA A 455 14.74 10.47 31.98
C ALA A 455 13.65 10.99 31.02
N VAL A 456 13.72 10.64 29.73
CA VAL A 456 12.64 10.98 28.78
C VAL A 456 11.28 10.44 29.25
N GLU A 457 11.22 9.22 29.78
CA GLU A 457 10.00 8.64 30.37
C GLU A 457 9.48 9.41 31.59
N LYS A 458 10.37 9.82 32.51
CA LYS A 458 10.02 10.64 33.68
C LYS A 458 9.39 11.97 33.26
N HIS A 459 10.03 12.70 32.33
CA HIS A 459 9.52 13.99 31.86
C HIS A 459 8.28 13.83 30.98
N LEU A 460 8.20 12.76 30.19
CA LEU A 460 6.97 12.45 29.44
C LEU A 460 5.79 12.18 30.38
N ALA A 461 6.03 11.57 31.54
CA ALA A 461 5.03 11.32 32.57
C ALA A 461 4.66 12.56 33.42
N ALA A 462 5.24 13.74 33.16
CA ALA A 462 4.85 14.98 33.84
C ALA A 462 3.35 15.24 33.63
N LYS A 463 2.62 15.53 34.72
CA LYS A 463 1.15 15.61 34.72
C LYS A 463 0.62 16.56 33.64
N TRP A 464 1.17 17.77 33.58
CA TRP A 464 0.75 18.79 32.60
C TRP A 464 0.98 18.32 31.16
N LEU A 465 2.06 17.56 30.91
CA LEU A 465 2.41 17.07 29.59
C LEU A 465 1.50 15.91 29.18
N GLN A 466 1.13 15.02 30.10
CA GLN A 466 0.08 14.01 29.85
C GLN A 466 -1.29 14.65 29.60
N GLU A 467 -1.65 15.71 30.33
CA GLU A 467 -2.89 16.47 30.11
C GLU A 467 -2.88 17.20 28.75
N TRP A 468 -1.74 17.78 28.35
CA TRP A 468 -1.60 18.43 27.04
C TRP A 468 -1.60 17.44 25.88
N VAL A 469 -0.85 16.34 25.99
CA VAL A 469 -0.80 15.28 24.98
C VAL A 469 -2.17 14.62 24.83
N GLY A 470 -2.85 14.29 25.92
CA GLY A 470 -4.16 13.64 25.89
C GLY A 470 -4.14 12.36 25.04
N GLU A 471 -5.06 12.25 24.08
CA GLU A 471 -5.06 11.20 23.04
C GLU A 471 -4.43 11.65 21.69
N ASP A 472 -3.92 12.88 21.61
CA ASP A 472 -3.39 13.48 20.39
C ASP A 472 -1.96 12.99 20.11
N GLY A 473 -1.86 11.96 19.24
CA GLY A 473 -0.59 11.38 18.81
C GLY A 473 0.38 12.38 18.16
N TYR A 474 -0.12 13.51 17.66
CA TYR A 474 0.73 14.56 17.11
C TYR A 474 1.40 15.38 18.22
N ARG A 475 0.66 15.75 19.26
CA ARG A 475 1.24 16.40 20.45
C ARG A 475 2.25 15.50 21.15
N LEU A 476 1.97 14.19 21.20
CA LEU A 476 2.95 13.19 21.65
C LEU A 476 4.24 13.26 20.82
N GLN A 477 4.14 13.33 19.49
CA GLN A 477 5.32 13.44 18.64
C GLN A 477 6.13 14.72 18.89
N VAL A 478 5.45 15.86 19.08
CA VAL A 478 6.11 17.13 19.40
C VAL A 478 6.82 17.05 20.77
N ALA A 479 6.18 16.46 21.79
CA ALA A 479 6.80 16.21 23.09
C ALA A 479 8.05 15.31 22.96
N LEU A 480 7.97 14.22 22.17
CA LEU A 480 9.09 13.33 21.95
C LEU A 480 10.24 14.01 21.19
N ASP A 481 9.98 14.79 20.12
CA ASP A 481 11.05 15.52 19.43
C ASP A 481 11.71 16.56 20.34
N ALA A 482 10.96 17.20 21.25
CA ALA A 482 11.50 18.11 22.27
C ALA A 482 12.39 17.37 23.29
N LEU A 483 11.86 16.33 23.95
CA LEU A 483 12.59 15.58 24.99
C LEU A 483 13.80 14.81 24.45
N TYR A 484 13.79 14.38 23.18
CA TYR A 484 14.98 13.81 22.53
C TYR A 484 15.92 14.85 21.92
N ALA A 485 15.62 16.14 21.92
CA ALA A 485 16.51 17.16 21.34
C ALA A 485 17.88 17.24 22.07
N PRO A 486 17.96 17.19 23.42
CA PRO A 486 19.24 17.07 24.12
C PRO A 486 20.02 15.79 23.78
N VAL A 487 19.33 14.65 23.70
CA VAL A 487 19.95 13.35 23.36
C VAL A 487 20.54 13.37 21.93
N ARG A 488 19.87 14.05 20.99
CA ARG A 488 20.38 14.29 19.64
C ARG A 488 21.59 15.23 19.66
N ALA A 489 21.53 16.33 20.40
CA ALA A 489 22.62 17.31 20.50
C ALA A 489 23.90 16.67 21.05
N TRP A 490 23.83 15.92 22.15
CA TRP A 490 25.00 15.22 22.69
C TRP A 490 25.57 14.16 21.76
N ARG A 491 24.72 13.40 21.06
CA ARG A 491 25.18 12.44 20.03
C ARG A 491 25.82 13.13 18.82
N ALA A 492 25.53 14.41 18.59
CA ALA A 492 26.16 15.25 17.57
C ALA A 492 27.36 16.08 18.11
N GLY A 493 27.68 16.00 19.40
CA GLY A 493 28.70 16.83 20.03
C GLY A 493 28.33 18.31 20.18
N THR A 494 27.06 18.68 20.02
CA THR A 494 26.57 20.06 20.13
C THR A 494 25.93 20.35 21.49
N PRO A 495 25.87 21.62 21.93
CA PRO A 495 25.16 21.98 23.16
C PRO A 495 23.68 21.59 23.10
N PRO A 496 23.09 21.02 24.17
CA PRO A 496 21.66 20.74 24.21
C PRO A 496 20.87 22.05 24.25
N PRO A 497 19.66 22.10 23.66
CA PRO A 497 18.79 23.26 23.83
C PRO A 497 18.43 23.44 25.31
N ARG A 498 18.42 24.68 25.78
CA ARG A 498 18.06 25.06 27.17
C ARG A 498 17.05 26.20 27.25
N ASP A 499 16.64 26.74 26.11
CA ASP A 499 15.71 27.87 26.00
C ASP A 499 14.73 27.64 24.85
N VAL A 500 13.71 28.50 24.77
CA VAL A 500 12.62 28.41 23.79
C VAL A 500 13.13 28.54 22.35
N GLU A 501 14.16 29.35 22.09
CA GLU A 501 14.64 29.63 20.73
C GLU A 501 15.46 28.45 20.19
N THR A 502 16.42 27.96 20.98
CA THR A 502 17.23 26.79 20.67
C THR A 502 16.39 25.52 20.57
N LEU A 503 15.37 25.36 21.44
CA LEU A 503 14.42 24.26 21.34
C LEU A 503 13.53 24.38 20.10
N ARG A 504 12.95 25.56 19.83
CA ARG A 504 12.15 25.81 18.62
C ARG A 504 12.95 25.50 17.36
N ALA A 505 14.21 25.92 17.28
CA ALA A 505 15.09 25.58 16.16
C ALA A 505 15.42 24.08 16.07
N ALA A 506 15.55 23.38 17.21
CA ALA A 506 15.80 21.94 17.24
C ALA A 506 14.60 21.11 16.78
N ILE A 507 13.37 21.48 17.17
CA ILE A 507 12.15 20.86 16.66
C ILE A 507 11.92 21.32 15.21
N GLY A 508 12.18 22.60 14.89
CA GLY A 508 12.18 23.20 13.55
C GLY A 508 12.85 22.33 12.49
N ARG A 509 14.10 21.92 12.75
CA ARG A 509 14.87 21.00 11.88
C ARG A 509 14.28 19.59 11.70
N ARG A 510 13.18 19.24 12.38
CA ARG A 510 12.47 17.95 12.28
C ARG A 510 11.17 18.05 11.47
N PHE A 511 10.73 19.25 11.13
CA PHE A 511 9.66 19.50 10.16
C PHE A 511 10.27 19.50 8.76
N ALA A 512 9.81 18.57 7.90
CA ALA A 512 10.16 18.63 6.48
C ALA A 512 9.45 19.84 5.85
N GLY A 513 10.06 20.46 4.83
CA GLY A 513 9.46 21.60 4.13
C GLY A 513 9.68 22.98 4.76
N GLY A 514 10.31 23.08 5.93
CA GLY A 514 10.63 24.37 6.55
C GLY A 514 9.43 25.09 7.18
N CYS A 515 8.30 24.40 7.37
CA CYS A 515 7.23 24.88 8.24
C CYS A 515 7.81 25.23 9.61
N GLU A 516 7.69 26.50 10.01
CA GLU A 516 8.19 26.93 11.29
C GLU A 516 7.42 26.26 12.43
N ALA A 517 8.11 26.02 13.54
CA ALA A 517 7.50 25.50 14.77
C ALA A 517 6.65 26.56 15.52
N GLU A 518 6.06 27.52 14.78
CA GLU A 518 5.22 28.61 15.27
C GLU A 518 3.85 28.13 15.80
N GLU A 519 3.35 26.99 15.31
CA GLU A 519 2.04 26.44 15.75
C GLU A 519 2.04 25.86 17.17
N VAL A 520 3.20 25.60 17.77
CA VAL A 520 3.23 25.22 19.19
C VAL A 520 3.03 26.50 20.01
N ASP A 521 1.85 26.58 20.64
CA ASP A 521 1.46 27.67 21.55
C ASP A 521 2.67 28.18 22.37
N PRO A 522 3.00 29.48 22.32
CA PRO A 522 4.18 30.02 22.99
C PRO A 522 4.27 29.72 24.50
N ALA A 523 3.14 29.51 25.19
CA ALA A 523 3.12 29.05 26.57
C ALA A 523 3.50 27.57 26.69
N VAL A 524 2.98 26.71 25.81
CA VAL A 524 3.38 25.29 25.73
C VAL A 524 4.85 25.15 25.37
N MET A 525 5.37 25.94 24.43
CA MET A 525 6.80 25.90 24.06
C MET A 525 7.72 26.32 25.22
N ARG A 526 7.27 27.24 26.09
CA ARG A 526 7.99 27.56 27.34
C ARG A 526 8.00 26.37 28.30
N LEU A 527 6.84 25.76 28.57
CA LEU A 527 6.75 24.58 29.44
C LEU A 527 7.57 23.40 28.90
N LEU A 528 7.61 23.19 27.58
CA LEU A 528 8.49 22.20 26.94
C LEU A 528 9.98 22.56 27.11
N ALA A 529 10.36 23.84 27.02
CA ALA A 529 11.72 24.29 27.26
C ALA A 529 12.13 24.10 28.73
N ASP A 530 11.23 24.35 29.68
CA ASP A 530 11.45 24.14 31.11
C ASP A 530 11.66 22.63 31.43
N GLU A 531 10.82 21.73 30.88
CA GLU A 531 11.03 20.28 31.01
C GLU A 531 12.31 19.79 30.32
N VAL A 532 12.66 20.36 29.16
CA VAL A 532 13.92 20.04 28.45
C VAL A 532 15.14 20.50 29.25
N ALA A 533 15.08 21.68 29.88
CA ALA A 533 16.15 22.16 30.76
C ALA A 533 16.27 21.28 32.02
N ALA A 534 15.16 20.89 32.63
CA ALA A 534 15.13 19.96 33.76
C ALA A 534 15.69 18.58 33.38
N LEU A 535 15.33 18.05 32.21
CA LEU A 535 15.88 16.80 31.64
C LEU A 535 17.39 16.89 31.42
N VAL A 536 17.89 18.02 30.93
CA VAL A 536 19.33 18.26 30.75
C VAL A 536 20.07 18.29 32.09
N ASP A 537 19.46 18.83 33.14
CA ASP A 537 20.06 18.89 34.49
C ASP A 537 19.98 17.54 35.23
N ASP A 538 18.87 16.81 35.09
CA ASP A 538 18.70 15.42 35.57
C ASP A 538 19.76 14.47 34.98
N LEU A 539 20.02 14.62 33.68
CA LEU A 539 21.06 13.87 32.96
C LEU A 539 22.48 14.40 33.25
N GLY A 540 22.60 15.57 33.86
CA GLY A 540 23.86 16.14 34.37
C GLY A 540 24.24 15.66 35.78
N ASP A 541 23.29 15.14 36.55
CA ASP A 541 23.49 14.54 37.88
C ASP A 541 22.76 13.18 38.00
N PRO A 542 23.32 12.11 37.39
CA PRO A 542 22.68 10.80 37.40
C PRO A 542 22.46 10.26 38.82
N VAL A 543 23.37 10.51 39.75
CA VAL A 543 23.28 9.93 41.11
C VAL A 543 22.05 10.45 41.85
N ARG A 544 21.84 11.78 41.83
CA ARG A 544 20.64 12.40 42.39
C ARG A 544 19.37 11.92 41.68
N TRP A 545 19.43 11.80 40.36
CA TRP A 545 18.29 11.37 39.55
C TRP A 545 17.84 9.94 39.88
N VAL A 546 18.77 8.99 39.96
CA VAL A 546 18.49 7.56 40.23
C VAL A 546 17.83 7.35 41.59
N GLN A 547 18.20 8.16 42.59
CA GLN A 547 17.55 8.14 43.91
C GLN A 547 16.09 8.64 43.87
N SER A 548 15.69 9.39 42.84
CA SER A 548 14.35 9.96 42.70
C SER A 548 13.37 9.11 41.88
N VAL A 549 13.85 8.07 41.16
CA VAL A 549 13.04 7.34 40.17
C VAL A 549 12.76 5.91 40.61
N ASP A 550 11.47 5.55 40.63
CA ASP A 550 11.06 4.16 40.84
C ASP A 550 11.19 3.32 39.57
N ALA A 551 12.41 2.88 39.28
CA ALA A 551 12.71 1.97 38.19
C ALA A 551 12.74 0.48 38.63
N PRO A 552 12.55 -0.49 37.72
CA PRO A 552 12.77 -1.91 38.00
C PRO A 552 14.18 -2.21 38.51
N GLU A 553 14.37 -3.30 39.28
CA GLU A 553 15.65 -3.61 39.93
C GLU A 553 16.83 -3.69 38.94
N GLY A 554 16.67 -4.39 37.81
CA GLY A 554 17.71 -4.47 36.77
C GLY A 554 18.05 -3.12 36.14
N VAL A 555 17.11 -2.18 36.12
CA VAL A 555 17.32 -0.80 35.64
C VAL A 555 18.02 0.03 36.71
N LYS A 556 17.56 -0.03 37.97
CA LYS A 556 18.24 0.61 39.12
C LYS A 556 19.70 0.17 39.23
N TRP A 557 19.98 -1.12 39.06
CA TRP A 557 21.33 -1.67 39.09
C TRP A 557 22.23 -1.06 38.00
N VAL A 558 21.78 -1.05 36.74
CA VAL A 558 22.53 -0.45 35.61
C VAL A 558 22.76 1.05 35.77
N LEU A 559 21.83 1.73 36.42
CA LEU A 559 21.89 3.16 36.67
C LEU A 559 22.82 3.54 37.83
N LEU A 560 22.94 2.69 38.86
CA LEU A 560 23.87 2.89 39.99
C LEU A 560 25.33 2.63 39.58
N ASP A 561 25.56 1.64 38.70
CA ASP A 561 26.88 1.33 38.12
C ASP A 561 27.21 2.16 36.86
N ALA A 562 26.33 3.09 36.45
CA ALA A 562 26.59 3.97 35.31
C ALA A 562 27.75 4.92 35.64
N PRO A 563 28.81 5.02 34.80
CA PRO A 563 29.91 5.94 35.05
C PRO A 563 29.38 7.38 35.08
N GLN A 564 29.86 8.17 36.05
CA GLN A 564 29.44 9.57 36.18
C GLN A 564 29.70 10.34 34.87
N LEU A 565 28.68 11.07 34.42
CA LEU A 565 28.74 11.86 33.20
C LEU A 565 29.53 13.16 33.45
N HIS A 566 30.86 13.04 33.51
CA HIS A 566 31.73 14.19 33.65
C HIS A 566 31.58 15.15 32.45
N LYS A 567 31.40 16.45 32.76
CA LYS A 567 31.30 17.53 31.78
C LYS A 567 32.64 17.73 31.05
N GLY A 568 32.91 16.93 30.03
CA GLY A 568 34.07 17.11 29.13
C GLY A 568 34.46 15.88 28.30
N ASP A 569 34.23 14.66 28.79
CA ASP A 569 35.04 13.50 28.37
C ASP A 569 34.62 12.79 27.06
N GLY A 570 33.64 13.31 26.31
CA GLY A 570 33.25 12.76 25.00
C GLY A 570 32.77 11.30 25.00
N VAL A 571 32.47 10.73 26.17
CA VAL A 571 32.21 9.28 26.39
C VAL A 571 31.05 8.74 25.53
N TRP A 572 30.09 9.61 25.18
CA TRP A 572 28.94 9.30 24.32
C TRP A 572 29.28 9.04 22.85
N CYS A 573 30.47 9.42 22.38
CA CYS A 573 30.92 9.20 21.01
C CYS A 573 31.38 7.75 20.79
N ARG A 574 30.67 6.74 21.31
CA ARG A 574 30.98 5.31 21.14
C ARG A 574 29.75 4.52 20.68
N ASP A 575 29.99 3.54 19.81
CA ASP A 575 28.97 2.75 19.14
C ASP A 575 28.48 1.55 19.99
N ALA A 576 27.69 0.67 19.38
CA ALA A 576 27.12 -0.50 20.05
C ALA A 576 28.16 -1.52 20.56
N LEU A 577 29.42 -1.41 20.14
CA LEU A 577 30.55 -2.24 20.54
C LEU A 577 31.56 -1.48 21.44
N GLY A 578 31.31 -0.21 21.74
CA GLY A 578 32.23 0.66 22.48
C GLY A 578 33.32 1.29 21.60
N THR A 579 33.23 1.15 20.27
CA THR A 579 34.14 1.74 19.29
C THR A 579 33.83 3.24 19.15
N PRO A 580 34.80 4.15 19.13
CA PRO A 580 34.51 5.55 18.86
C PRO A 580 33.70 5.72 17.57
N LEU A 581 32.51 6.32 17.66
CA LEU A 581 31.81 6.83 16.49
C LEU A 581 32.75 7.85 15.84
N PRO A 582 33.05 7.74 14.54
CA PRO A 582 33.88 8.73 13.89
C PRO A 582 33.23 10.09 14.08
N ALA A 583 33.98 11.03 14.66
CA ALA A 583 33.59 12.43 14.57
C ALA A 583 33.38 12.72 13.09
N LYS A 584 32.18 13.18 12.70
CA LYS A 584 31.92 13.55 11.31
C LYS A 584 33.02 14.54 10.92
N ALA A 585 33.85 14.16 9.94
CA ALA A 585 34.60 15.15 9.19
C ALA A 585 33.58 16.16 8.64
N GLY A 586 33.93 17.44 8.70
CA GLY A 586 32.99 18.53 8.40
C GLY A 586 32.28 18.31 7.06
N GLU A 587 30.98 18.60 7.03
CA GLU A 587 30.16 18.52 5.83
C GLU A 587 30.52 19.68 4.89
N ASP A 588 31.61 19.52 4.14
CA ASP A 588 31.82 20.18 2.84
C ASP A 588 31.19 19.31 1.74
N SER A 589 29.86 19.32 1.65
CA SER A 589 29.11 18.84 0.48
C SER A 589 27.71 19.44 0.44
N ASP A 590 27.50 20.39 -0.48
CA ASP A 590 26.19 20.93 -0.87
C ASP A 590 25.25 19.84 -1.44
#